data_AF-A0A2P4YBZ0-F1
#
_entry.id   AF-A0A2P4YBZ0-F1
#
_cell.length_a   1.000
_cell.length_b   1.000
_cell.length_c   1.000
_cell.angle_alpha   90.00
_cell.angle_beta   90.00
_cell.angle_gamma   90.00
#
_symmetry.space_group_name_H-M   'P 1'
#
loop_
_entity.id
_entity.type
_entity.pdbx_description
1 polymer ?
#
loop_
_entity_poly.entity_id
_entity_poly.type
_entity_poly.pdbx_seq_one_letter_code
_entity_poly.pdbx_strand_id
1 'polypeptide(L)' 'MDRGEFPHLTDAQFESVRKMAGIFEEDALRSLAAATPAEQVQRIEAFDMYERGITTHVQGRQAPVAEMKPKL' A
#
# COMPACT_ATOMS: atom_id res chain seq x y z
N MET A 1 12.06 -2.89 -10.61
CA MET A 1 12.28 -1.43 -10.63
C MET A 1 13.55 -1.10 -9.90
N ASP A 2 14.30 -0.16 -10.45
CA ASP A 2 15.56 0.33 -9.92
C ASP A 2 15.33 1.54 -8.99
N ARG A 3 16.20 1.71 -7.99
CA ARG A 3 16.14 2.86 -7.07
C ARG A 3 16.35 4.19 -7.79
N GLY A 4 17.11 4.18 -8.89
CA GLY A 4 17.39 5.34 -9.73
C GLY A 4 16.19 5.89 -10.48
N GLU A 5 15.10 5.12 -10.63
CA GLU A 5 13.83 5.61 -11.19
C GLU A 5 13.07 6.50 -10.20
N PHE A 6 13.40 6.39 -8.91
CA PHE A 6 12.75 7.08 -7.81
C PHE A 6 13.76 7.74 -6.86
N PRO A 7 14.62 8.65 -7.36
CA PRO A 7 15.72 9.20 -6.56
C PRO A 7 15.25 10.10 -5.41
N HIS A 8 14.01 10.60 -5.49
CA HIS A 8 13.44 11.54 -4.52
C HIS A 8 12.70 10.89 -3.36
N LEU A 9 12.41 9.59 -3.45
CA LEU A 9 11.69 8.88 -2.41
C LEU A 9 12.60 8.58 -1.22
N THR A 10 12.04 8.53 -0.03
CA THR A 10 12.69 7.90 1.12
C THR A 10 12.72 6.38 0.95
N ASP A 11 13.55 5.68 1.73
CA ASP A 11 13.62 4.21 1.63
C ASP A 11 12.30 3.53 2.01
N ALA A 12 11.54 4.12 2.94
CA ALA A 12 10.20 3.66 3.29
C ALA A 12 9.21 3.83 2.14
N GLN A 13 9.19 4.99 1.49
CA GLN A 13 8.36 5.22 0.29
C GLN A 13 8.76 4.31 -0.87
N PHE A 14 10.06 4.03 -1.04
CA PHE A 14 10.53 3.09 -2.04
C PHE A 14 10.18 1.63 -1.72
N GLU A 15 10.08 1.27 -0.43
CA GLU A 15 9.50 -0.02 -0.03
C GLU A 15 8.03 -0.13 -0.49
N SER A 16 7.23 0.92 -0.31
CA SER A 16 5.86 0.96 -0.82
C SER A 16 5.77 0.83 -2.33
N VAL A 17 6.73 1.38 -3.09
CA VAL A 17 6.84 1.14 -4.54
C VAL A 17 7.11 -0.34 -4.84
N ARG A 18 7.98 -1.01 -4.08
CA ARG A 18 8.22 -2.46 -4.24
C ARG A 18 6.97 -3.28 -3.93
N LYS A 19 6.18 -2.89 -2.92
CA LYS A 19 4.90 -3.53 -2.62
C LYS A 19 3.89 -3.33 -3.74
N MET A 20 3.76 -2.09 -4.23
CA MET A 20 2.92 -1.78 -5.40
C MET A 20 3.34 -2.62 -6.61
N ALA A 21 4.65 -2.84 -6.80
CA ALA A 21 5.15 -3.70 -7.88
C ALA A 21 4.78 -5.17 -7.76
N GLY A 22 4.48 -5.64 -6.54
CA GLY A 22 3.96 -7.00 -6.31
C GLY A 22 2.45 -7.12 -6.52
N ILE A 23 1.73 -6.02 -6.72
CA ILE A 23 0.25 -5.98 -6.79
C ILE A 23 -0.23 -5.46 -8.15
N PHE A 24 0.42 -4.42 -8.67
CA PHE A 24 0.09 -3.76 -9.93
C PHE A 24 0.99 -4.24 -11.06
N GLU A 25 0.49 -4.09 -12.28
CA GLU A 25 1.23 -4.41 -13.50
C GLU A 25 2.35 -3.37 -13.77
N GLU A 26 3.37 -3.78 -14.54
CA GLU A 26 4.52 -2.94 -14.92
C GLU A 26 4.10 -1.58 -15.52
N ASP A 27 3.02 -1.53 -16.30
CA ASP A 27 2.53 -0.30 -16.93
C ASP A 27 2.07 0.75 -15.91
N ALA A 28 1.37 0.34 -14.86
CA ALA A 28 0.97 1.23 -13.78
C ALA A 28 2.18 1.83 -13.05
N LEU A 29 3.26 1.05 -12.98
CA LEU A 29 4.48 1.44 -12.30
C LEU A 29 5.36 2.33 -13.20
N ARG A 30 5.32 2.11 -14.51
CA ARG A 30 5.90 3.02 -15.51
C ARG A 30 5.17 4.38 -15.52
N SER A 31 3.85 4.37 -15.35
CA SER A 31 3.04 5.59 -15.17
C SER A 31 3.35 6.32 -13.85
N LEU A 32 3.68 5.58 -12.79
CA LEU A 32 4.19 6.16 -11.54
C LEU A 32 5.59 6.76 -11.74
N ALA A 33 6.51 6.05 -12.39
CA ALA A 33 7.86 6.53 -12.67
C ALA A 33 7.88 7.79 -13.56
N ALA A 34 6.94 7.91 -14.51
CA ALA A 34 6.81 9.07 -15.39
C ALA A 34 6.14 10.29 -14.74
N ALA A 35 5.51 10.13 -13.56
CA ALA A 35 4.85 11.23 -12.87
C ALA A 35 5.88 12.21 -12.27
N THR A 36 5.44 13.44 -11.98
CA THR A 36 6.31 14.40 -11.31
C THR A 36 6.69 13.91 -9.91
N PRO A 37 7.83 14.35 -9.34
CA PRO A 37 8.26 13.89 -8.00
C PRO A 37 7.19 14.11 -6.91
N ALA A 38 6.45 15.22 -6.97
CA ALA A 38 5.36 15.49 -6.04
C ALA A 38 4.19 14.51 -6.20
N GLU A 39 3.82 14.19 -7.44
CA GLU A 39 2.76 13.21 -7.72
C GLU A 39 3.17 11.79 -7.33
N GLN A 40 4.44 11.42 -7.51
CA GLN A 40 4.98 10.13 -7.06
C GLN A 40 4.77 9.95 -5.55
N VAL A 41 5.23 10.93 -4.77
CA VAL A 41 5.07 10.93 -3.31
C VAL A 41 3.60 10.85 -2.93
N GLN A 42 2.74 11.68 -3.53
CA GLN A 42 1.32 11.71 -3.24
C GLN A 42 0.64 10.36 -3.54
N ARG A 43 0.98 9.71 -4.65
CA ARG A 43 0.41 8.40 -5.03
C ARG A 43 0.87 7.29 -4.10
N ILE A 44 2.12 7.33 -3.65
CA ILE A 44 2.66 6.38 -2.66
C ILE A 44 1.98 6.56 -1.31
N GLU A 45 1.83 7.79 -0.83
CA GLU A 45 1.14 8.07 0.43
C GLU A 45 -0.34 7.69 0.37
N ALA A 46 -1.00 7.90 -0.77
CA ALA A 46 -2.37 7.45 -0.99
C ALA A 46 -2.47 5.91 -0.95
N PHE A 47 -1.49 5.21 -1.55
CA PHE A 47 -1.41 3.75 -1.48
C PHE A 47 -1.18 3.26 -0.04
N ASP A 48 -0.27 3.87 0.71
CA ASP A 48 0.02 3.51 2.10
C ASP A 48 -1.20 3.72 3.01
N MET A 49 -1.95 4.81 2.79
CA MET A 49 -3.21 5.08 3.47
C MET A 49 -4.23 3.98 3.17
N TYR A 50 -4.35 3.60 1.90
CA TYR A 50 -5.25 2.53 1.47
C TYR A 50 -4.87 1.18 2.10
N GLU A 51 -3.59 0.79 2.03
CA GLU A 51 -3.06 -0.45 2.64
C GLU A 51 -3.36 -0.48 4.15
N ARG A 52 -3.15 0.65 4.84
CA ARG A 52 -3.45 0.78 6.27
C ARG A 52 -4.94 0.68 6.57
N GLY A 53 -5.80 1.28 5.74
CA GLY A 53 -7.24 1.19 5.86
C GLY A 53 -7.76 -0.25 5.72
N ILE A 54 -7.21 -0.99 4.75
CA ILE A 54 -7.50 -2.41 4.55
C ILE A 54 -6.99 -3.24 5.74
N THR A 55 -5.76 -3.02 6.19
CA THR A 55 -5.18 -3.74 7.34
C THR A 55 -6.01 -3.51 8.61
N THR A 56 -6.39 -2.25 8.88
CA THR A 56 -7.24 -1.90 10.02
C THR A 56 -8.60 -2.59 9.94
N HIS A 57 -9.23 -2.61 8.75
CA HIS A 57 -10.51 -3.28 8.55
C HIS A 57 -10.40 -4.80 8.74
N VAL A 58 -9.36 -5.45 8.19
CA VAL A 58 -9.11 -6.89 8.35
C VAL A 58 -8.83 -7.25 9.80
N GLN A 59 -8.02 -6.45 10.52
CA GLN A 59 -7.77 -6.65 11.96
C GLN A 59 -9.04 -6.47 12.80
N GLY A 60 -9.85 -5.45 12.50
CA GLY A 60 -11.15 -5.25 13.14
C GLY A 60 -12.14 -6.40 12.87
N ARG A 61 -12.02 -7.09 11.74
CA ARG A 61 -12.77 -8.32 11.43
C ARG A 61 -12.18 -9.59 12.05
N GLN A 62 -10.92 -9.59 12.46
CA GLN A 62 -10.26 -10.70 13.16
C GLN A 62 -10.41 -10.62 14.69
N ALA A 63 -10.98 -9.54 15.24
CA ALA A 63 -11.41 -9.51 16.63
C ALA A 63 -12.44 -10.64 16.86
N PRO A 64 -12.33 -11.42 17.95
CA PRO A 64 -12.99 -12.72 18.06
C PRO A 64 -14.50 -12.56 17.96
N VAL A 65 -15.13 -13.50 17.25
CA VAL A 65 -16.53 -13.87 17.46
C VAL A 65 -16.65 -14.36 18.91
N ALA A 66 -16.73 -13.41 19.84
CA ALA A 66 -16.92 -13.69 21.24
C ALA A 66 -18.40 -14.02 21.46
N GLU A 67 -18.66 -15.32 21.59
CA GLU A 67 -19.70 -15.92 22.43
C GLU A 67 -21.17 -15.77 21.97
N MET A 68 -21.56 -16.45 20.89
CA MET A 68 -22.92 -16.98 20.83
C MET A 68 -23.02 -18.19 21.77
N LYS A 69 -23.44 -17.96 23.02
CA LYS A 69 -23.75 -19.03 23.97
C LYS A 69 -24.83 -19.96 23.39
N PRO A 70 -24.68 -21.30 23.43
CA PRO A 70 -25.82 -22.17 23.19
C PRO A 70 -26.71 -22.12 24.44
N LYS A 71 -27.95 -21.62 24.28
CA LYS A 71 -29.02 -21.89 25.25
C LYS A 71 -29.63 -23.24 24.86
N LEU A 72 -29.26 -24.28 25.61
CA LEU A 72 -29.99 -25.55 25.72
C LEU A 72 -30.63 -25.59 27.11
#